data_AF-A0AAE4D954-F1
#
_entry.id   AF-A0AAE4D954-F1
#
_cell.length_a   1.000
_cell.length_b   1.000
_cell.length_c   1.000
_cell.angle_alpha   90.00
_cell.angle_beta   90.00
_cell.angle_gamma   90.00
#
_symmetry.space_group_name_H-M   'P 1'
#
loop_
_entity.id
_entity.type
_entity.pdbx_description
1 polymer ?
#
loop_
_entity_poly.entity_id
_entity_poly.type
_entity_poly.pdbx_seq_one_letter_code
_entity_poly.pdbx_strand_id
1 'polypeptide(L)' 'KGIEELMPYAKGVSAKSYDFDDQGNETSLDFNRILTIVKEAGYTGYIGIEYEGSRLGEAEGIRATHDLLKRVGQSLES' A
#
# COMPACT_ATOMS: atom_id res chain seq x y z
N LYS A 1 1.15 1.55 16.04
CA LYS A 1 1.86 2.76 16.56
C LYS A 1 2.74 3.33 15.45
N GLY A 2 2.55 4.60 15.09
CA GLY A 2 3.00 5.17 13.82
C GLY A 2 1.80 5.48 12.93
N ILE A 3 1.51 4.62 11.95
CA ILE A 3 0.39 4.83 11.00
C ILE A 3 -0.94 5.05 11.72
N GLU A 4 -1.29 4.16 12.67
CA GLU A 4 -2.51 4.26 13.51
C GLU A 4 -2.69 5.64 14.17
N GLU A 5 -1.62 6.27 14.64
CA GLU A 5 -1.66 7.56 15.35
C GLU A 5 -1.86 8.73 14.39
N LEU A 6 -1.43 8.57 13.14
CA LEU A 6 -1.55 9.59 12.10
C LEU A 6 -2.89 9.53 11.36
N MET A 7 -3.54 8.36 11.31
CA MET A 7 -4.77 8.16 10.55
C MET A 7 -5.90 9.15 10.89
N PRO A 8 -6.17 9.54 12.16
CA PRO A 8 -7.20 10.52 12.48
C PRO A 8 -6.99 11.90 11.83
N TYR A 9 -5.76 12.21 11.42
CA TYR A 9 -5.38 13.47 10.80
C TYR A 9 -5.13 13.34 9.29
N ALA A 10 -5.20 12.12 8.74
CA ALA A 10 -4.83 11.83 7.37
C ALA A 10 -5.84 12.42 6.38
N LYS A 11 -5.36 13.33 5.52
CA LYS A 11 -6.12 13.86 4.37
C LYS A 11 -5.82 13.10 3.06
N GLY A 12 -4.72 12.35 3.06
CA GLY A 12 -4.17 11.61 1.93
C GLY A 12 -3.34 10.45 2.47
N VAL A 13 -3.29 9.33 1.73
CA VAL A 13 -2.40 8.21 2.02
C VAL A 13 -1.55 7.97 0.77
N SER A 14 -0.24 7.78 0.96
CA SER A 14 0.67 7.34 -0.10
C SER A 14 1.12 5.90 0.19
N ALA A 15 0.93 5.01 -0.78
CA ALA A 15 1.48 3.67 -0.81
C ALA A 15 2.87 3.73 -1.45
N LYS A 16 3.89 3.72 -0.60
CA LYS A 16 5.29 3.69 -1.01
C LYS A 16 5.78 2.25 -1.09
N SER A 17 6.51 1.88 -2.15
CA SER A 17 7.00 0.51 -2.38
C SER A 17 8.42 0.51 -2.95
N TYR A 18 9.16 -0.57 -2.70
CA TYR A 18 10.58 -0.67 -3.07
C TYR A 18 10.88 -1.94 -3.86
N ASP A 19 10.41 -3.09 -3.40
CA ASP A 19 10.63 -4.33 -4.15
C ASP A 19 9.52 -5.36 -3.90
N PHE A 20 9.44 -6.35 -4.78
CA PHE A 20 8.37 -7.35 -4.79
C PHE A 20 8.90 -8.79 -4.85
N ASP A 21 8.32 -9.69 -4.07
CA ASP A 21 8.58 -11.13 -4.20
C ASP A 21 7.92 -11.72 -5.47
N ASP A 22 8.17 -13.00 -5.73
CA ASP A 22 7.59 -13.71 -6.87
C ASP A 22 6.05 -13.82 -6.82
N GLN A 23 5.44 -13.55 -5.67
CA GLN A 23 3.99 -13.50 -5.47
C GLN A 23 3.43 -12.07 -5.59
N GLY A 24 4.29 -11.09 -5.91
CA GLY A 24 3.92 -9.68 -6.04
C GLY A 24 3.64 -8.99 -4.71
N ASN A 25 4.12 -9.53 -3.58
CA ASN A 25 4.06 -8.86 -2.28
C ASN A 25 5.26 -7.94 -2.12
N GLU A 26 5.05 -6.75 -1.55
CA GLU A 26 6.16 -5.86 -1.24
C GLU A 26 7.03 -6.49 -0.13
N THR A 27 8.35 -6.44 -0.28
CA THR A 27 9.29 -7.20 0.56
C THR A 27 9.72 -6.49 1.84
N SER A 28 9.48 -5.19 1.94
CA SER A 28 9.98 -4.28 2.98
C SER A 28 8.89 -3.84 3.96
N LEU A 29 7.64 -3.79 3.50
CA LEU A 29 6.47 -3.23 4.13
C LEU A 29 5.32 -4.22 4.04
N ASP A 30 4.70 -4.51 5.19
CA ASP A 30 3.53 -5.38 5.25
C ASP A 30 2.27 -4.61 4.84
N PHE A 31 1.96 -4.66 3.54
CA PHE A 31 0.77 -4.00 2.99
C PHE A 31 -0.54 -4.56 3.52
N ASN A 32 -0.61 -5.84 3.94
CA ASN A 32 -1.82 -6.38 4.55
C ASN A 32 -2.10 -5.70 5.88
N ARG A 33 -1.09 -5.63 6.75
CA ARG A 33 -1.21 -4.95 8.04
C ARG A 33 -1.48 -3.46 7.86
N ILE A 34 -0.76 -2.79 6.96
CA ILE A 34 -0.91 -1.35 6.72
C ILE A 34 -2.31 -1.02 6.22
N LEU A 35 -2.81 -1.72 5.20
CA LEU A 35 -4.15 -1.47 4.66
C LEU A 35 -5.26 -1.84 5.64
N THR A 36 -5.04 -2.84 6.50
CA THR A 36 -5.97 -3.12 7.61
C THR A 36 -6.10 -1.92 8.54
N ILE A 37 -4.99 -1.31 8.96
CA ILE A 37 -5.01 -0.10 9.80
C ILE A 37 -5.72 1.06 9.09
N VAL A 38 -5.45 1.26 7.80
CA VAL A 38 -6.08 2.33 7.01
C VAL A 38 -7.61 2.12 6.94
N LYS A 39 -8.05 0.87 6.73
CA LYS A 39 -9.47 0.50 6.70
C LYS A 39 -10.13 0.65 8.08
N GLU A 40 -9.51 0.14 9.14
CA GLU A 40 -10.01 0.24 10.51
C GLU A 40 -10.14 1.69 11.00
N ALA A 41 -9.27 2.58 10.51
CA ALA A 41 -9.38 4.01 10.76
C ALA A 41 -10.50 4.71 9.97
N GLY A 42 -11.22 4.00 9.09
CA GLY A 42 -12.33 4.53 8.31
C GLY A 42 -11.91 5.47 7.17
N TYR A 43 -10.66 5.39 6.70
CA TYR A 43 -10.19 6.22 5.60
C TYR A 43 -10.79 5.76 4.27
N THR A 44 -11.55 6.63 3.61
CA THR A 44 -12.20 6.36 2.31
C THR A 44 -11.70 7.28 1.18
N GLY A 45 -10.58 7.97 1.40
CA GLY A 45 -9.96 8.85 0.41
C GLY A 45 -9.10 8.09 -0.60
N TYR A 46 -8.35 8.83 -1.42
CA TYR A 46 -7.46 8.24 -2.41
C TYR A 46 -6.13 7.79 -1.80
N ILE A 47 -5.62 6.66 -2.30
CA ILE A 47 -4.27 6.18 -2.03
C ILE A 47 -3.40 6.49 -3.26
N GLY A 48 -2.42 7.38 -3.10
CA GLY A 48 -1.40 7.66 -4.12
C GLY A 48 -0.38 6.52 -4.17
N ILE A 49 0.24 6.29 -5.33
CA ILE A 49 1.28 5.26 -5.50
C ILE A 49 2.63 5.94 -5.70
N GLU A 50 3.63 5.50 -4.96
CA GLU A 50 5.01 5.97 -5.03
C GLU A 50 5.95 4.77 -5.09
N TYR A 51 6.50 4.47 -6.27
CA TYR A 51 7.53 3.44 -6.40
C TYR A 51 8.91 4.07 -6.29
N GLU A 52 9.71 3.61 -5.34
CA GLU A 52 11.09 4.07 -5.08
C GLU A 52 12.11 2.93 -5.20
N GLY A 53 11.71 1.83 -5.83
CA GLY A 53 12.58 0.70 -6.07
C GLY A 53 13.53 0.86 -7.24
N SER A 54 14.54 -0.02 -7.29
CA SER A 54 15.57 0.00 -8.32
C SER A 54 15.55 -1.21 -9.26
N ARG A 55 14.81 -2.28 -8.91
CA ARG A 55 14.78 -3.52 -9.70
C ARG A 55 13.83 -3.46 -10.90
N LEU A 56 12.66 -2.83 -10.74
CA LEU A 56 11.68 -2.64 -11.81
C LEU A 56 11.81 -1.25 -12.43
N GLY A 57 11.35 -1.09 -13.67
CA GLY A 57 11.14 0.25 -14.22
C GLY A 57 10.02 0.99 -13.49
N GLU A 58 10.04 2.33 -13.50
CA GLU A 58 9.04 3.16 -12.80
C GLU A 58 7.59 2.75 -13.11
N ALA A 59 7.24 2.63 -14.39
CA ALA A 59 5.90 2.23 -14.81
C ALA A 59 5.53 0.80 -14.38
N GLU A 60 6.50 -0.10 -14.26
CA GLU A 60 6.28 -1.48 -13.80
C GLU A 60 6.10 -1.52 -12.29
N GLY A 61 6.91 -0.80 -11.52
CA GLY A 61 6.77 -0.69 -10.08
C GLY A 61 5.46 -0.02 -9.65
N ILE A 62 5.01 1.02 -10.38
CA ILE A 62 3.69 1.62 -10.17
C ILE A 62 2.58 0.60 -10.38
N ARG A 63 2.64 -0.19 -11.47
CA ARG A 63 1.64 -1.24 -11.75
C ARG A 63 1.68 -2.34 -10.70
N ALA A 64 2.85 -2.81 -10.29
CA ALA A 64 3.00 -3.82 -9.25
C ALA A 64 2.40 -3.35 -7.92
N THR A 65 2.62 -2.08 -7.54
CA THR A 65 2.02 -1.48 -6.34
C THR A 65 0.51 -1.40 -6.45
N HIS A 66 -0.01 -0.97 -7.60
CA HIS A 66 -1.44 -0.92 -7.86
C HIS A 66 -2.10 -2.30 -7.73
N ASP A 67 -1.49 -3.33 -8.31
CA ASP A 67 -2.04 -4.69 -8.30
C ASP A 67 -1.98 -5.31 -6.90
N LEU A 68 -0.92 -5.03 -6.13
CA LEU A 68 -0.83 -5.36 -4.71
C LEU A 68 -1.95 -4.70 -3.90
N LEU A 69 -2.15 -3.38 -4.06
CA LEU A 69 -3.21 -2.63 -3.37
C LEU A 69 -4.60 -3.18 -3.68
N LYS A 70 -4.88 -3.51 -4.95
CA LYS A 70 -6.17 -4.10 -5.34
C LYS A 70 -6.36 -5.49 -4.75
N ARG A 71 -5.34 -6.34 -4.79
CA ARG A 71 -5.42 -7.72 -4.27
C ARG A 71 -5.65 -7.72 -2.76
N VAL A 72 -4.90 -6.91 -2.01
CA VAL A 72 -5.07 -6.79 -0.55
C VAL A 72 -6.39 -6.09 -0.22
N GLY A 73 -6.76 -5.02 -0.92
CA GLY A 73 -8.04 -4.36 -0.71
C GLY A 73 -9.22 -5.31 -0.89
N GLN A 74 -9.19 -6.14 -1.93
CA GLN A 74 -10.22 -7.17 -2.15
C GLN A 74 -10.30 -8.20 -1.04
N SER A 75 -9.17 -8.65 -0.48
CA SER A 75 -9.20 -9.63 0.61
C SER A 75 -9.76 -9.06 1.91
N LEU A 76 -9.66 -7.74 2.11
CA LEU A 76 -10.19 -7.05 3.29
C LEU A 76 -11.70 -6.78 3.23
N GLU A 77 -12.33 -6.82 2.05
CA GLU A 77 -13.80 -6.64 1.89
C GLU A 77 -14.63 -7.90 2.21
N SER A 78 -13.97 -9.04 2.43
CA SER A 78 -14.57 -10.33 2.81
C SER A 78 -14.93 -10.41 4.29
#